data_AF-A0A0B2UKR6-F1
#
_entry.id   AF-A0A0B2UKR6-F1
#
_cell.length_a   1.000
_cell.length_b   1.000
_cell.length_c   1.000
_cell.angle_alpha   90.00
_cell.angle_beta   90.00
_cell.angle_gamma   90.00
#
_symmetry.space_group_name_H-M   'P 1'
#
loop_
_entity.id
_entity.type
_entity.pdbx_description
1 polymer ?
#
loop_
_entity_poly.entity_id
_entity_poly.type
_entity_poly.pdbx_seq_one_letter_code
_entity_poly.pdbx_strand_id
1 'polypeptide(L)'
;MGSIQEPGTGQAFNAVNVINKTYAESTEYDLNDSLVFLIGSINKTRARNKQLVKQHFGKFVQCRSVLEDVWTNIKQKRYDKEFTTELENNIKVVRNKFNQITSNVLEDSKSEINRHRKEYYMNKYSDLFSIKATLQKNLNNPERFVDVYENARGIYEHLKGSEYVQIIWGSIHDERCEFLENIYRRIQRPRCTFQEASYYFRLYFRICKNETEHKIMNTLLVNFKENSINALEMFALDDTLCADEITKQYLSLMNKVDEEIQIQGTNHYFYCMGCIMHEKLLLFTKICIKRLIDNIKVAKLHPGSQSVYFSHLKRVKMGFIDNELERCTISISDLTSLEHALEDLKETYMILIEIASKEEQSYIRERTLKLLGSYYEKMKLEDFSDIEHAIKIIHSMAPLIGKPGSKDIKNLNAMIGGYINDHSSKVVKRIEAMIAKQDNDILILMEVTRVIEEIPLEYERIIKQIKPLVESIPVVAYYLSKIFKAEHQQMLSNDVRERIDEIRYQFGFLLDI
;
A
#
# COMPACT_ATOMS: atom_id res chain seq x y z
N MET A 1 -3.24 87.02 -76.85
CA MET A 1 -2.37 86.16 -77.68
C MET A 1 -1.00 86.82 -77.75
N GLY A 2 0.06 86.07 -77.47
CA GLY A 2 1.44 86.56 -77.46
C GLY A 2 2.33 85.57 -76.72
N SER A 3 2.90 84.66 -77.51
CA SER A 3 3.60 83.42 -77.17
C SER A 3 4.93 83.58 -76.43
N ILE A 4 5.22 82.56 -75.61
CA ILE A 4 6.50 82.23 -74.99
C ILE A 4 7.52 81.85 -76.09
N GLN A 5 8.76 82.34 -75.98
CA GLN A 5 9.92 81.77 -76.68
C GLN A 5 11.01 81.42 -75.66
N GLU A 6 11.42 80.15 -75.70
CA GLU A 6 12.49 79.54 -74.90
C GLU A 6 13.89 80.06 -75.32
N PRO A 7 14.84 80.18 -74.39
CA PRO A 7 16.24 80.49 -74.70
C PRO A 7 17.03 79.21 -75.05
N GLY A 8 17.73 79.28 -76.19
CA GLY A 8 18.50 78.18 -76.79
C GLY A 8 19.59 77.57 -75.90
N THR A 9 19.65 76.24 -75.94
CA THR A 9 20.59 75.35 -75.27
C THR A 9 22.03 75.51 -75.74
N GLY A 10 22.96 75.66 -74.80
CA GLY A 10 24.40 75.58 -75.03
C GLY A 10 24.86 74.19 -75.41
N GLN A 11 24.99 73.92 -76.72
CA GLN A 11 25.81 72.83 -77.21
C GLN A 11 27.24 73.33 -77.42
N ALA A 12 28.20 72.70 -76.73
CA ALA A 12 29.62 72.98 -76.91
C ALA A 12 30.00 72.80 -78.40
N PHE A 13 30.64 73.81 -78.99
CA PHE A 13 31.02 73.82 -80.40
C PHE A 13 31.98 72.66 -80.70
N ASN A 14 31.52 71.66 -81.44
CA ASN A 14 32.34 70.54 -81.90
C ASN A 14 32.97 70.90 -83.26
N ALA A 15 34.13 71.54 -83.19
CA ALA A 15 34.88 72.01 -84.37
C ALA A 15 35.15 70.87 -85.37
N VAL A 16 35.45 69.66 -84.88
CA VAL A 16 35.75 68.49 -85.72
C VAL A 16 34.52 68.08 -86.53
N ASN A 17 33.33 68.11 -85.92
CA ASN A 17 32.09 67.73 -86.61
C ASN A 17 31.68 68.76 -87.68
N VAL A 18 31.93 70.06 -87.43
CA VAL A 18 31.68 71.11 -88.43
C VAL A 18 32.66 71.01 -89.59
N ILE A 19 33.95 70.85 -89.32
CA ILE A 19 34.99 70.70 -90.36
C ILE A 19 34.72 69.46 -91.21
N ASN A 20 34.48 68.31 -90.57
CA ASN A 20 34.24 67.06 -91.29
C ASN A 20 32.96 67.07 -92.12
N LYS A 21 31.90 67.79 -91.70
CA LYS A 21 30.69 67.95 -92.52
C LYS A 21 30.86 68.94 -93.67
N THR A 22 31.60 70.02 -93.45
CA THR A 22 31.74 71.10 -94.45
C THR A 22 32.63 70.68 -95.62
N TYR A 23 33.66 69.86 -95.34
CA TYR A 23 34.61 69.40 -96.35
C TYR A 23 34.49 67.89 -96.64
N ALA A 24 33.33 67.28 -96.34
CA ALA A 24 33.12 65.83 -96.43
C ALA A 24 33.37 65.25 -97.83
N GLU A 25 33.14 66.04 -98.88
CA GLU A 25 33.27 65.64 -100.28
C GLU A 25 34.42 66.39 -101.01
N SER A 26 35.23 67.15 -100.26
CA SER A 26 36.33 67.96 -100.80
C SER A 26 37.57 67.10 -101.07
N THR A 27 38.31 67.42 -102.13
CA THR A 27 39.57 66.73 -102.42
C THR A 27 40.69 67.18 -101.47
N GLU A 28 41.77 66.41 -101.37
CA GLU A 28 42.94 66.78 -100.54
C GLU A 28 43.51 68.16 -100.93
N TYR A 29 43.42 68.52 -102.22
CA TYR A 29 43.83 69.83 -102.72
C TYR A 29 42.94 70.95 -102.16
N ASP A 30 41.61 70.78 -102.18
CA ASP A 30 40.64 71.75 -101.64
C ASP A 30 40.80 71.94 -100.12
N LEU A 31 41.12 70.86 -99.40
CA LEU A 31 41.42 70.90 -97.98
C LEU A 31 42.69 71.70 -97.69
N ASN A 32 43.73 71.55 -98.51
CA ASN A 32 44.99 72.26 -98.34
C ASN A 32 44.85 73.76 -98.64
N ASP A 33 44.12 74.14 -99.69
CA ASP A 33 43.81 75.55 -99.97
C ASP A 33 42.95 76.18 -98.86
N SER A 34 41.97 75.42 -98.35
CA SER A 34 41.16 75.85 -97.20
C SER A 34 42.01 76.02 -95.94
N LEU A 35 42.99 75.14 -95.70
CA LEU A 35 43.94 75.25 -94.60
C LEU A 35 44.80 76.50 -94.73
N VAL A 36 45.36 76.78 -95.92
CA VAL A 36 46.16 77.98 -96.19
C VAL A 36 45.33 79.24 -95.97
N PHE A 37 44.09 79.26 -96.46
CA PHE A 37 43.16 80.37 -96.23
C PHE A 37 42.83 80.57 -94.75
N LEU A 38 42.56 79.48 -94.01
CA LEU A 38 42.31 79.51 -92.57
C LEU A 38 43.51 80.02 -91.79
N ILE A 39 44.72 79.54 -92.10
CA ILE A 39 45.96 80.01 -91.47
C ILE A 39 46.16 81.50 -91.74
N GLY A 40 45.93 81.95 -92.98
CA GLY A 40 45.97 83.36 -93.35
C GLY A 40 44.98 84.20 -92.53
N SER A 41 43.73 83.74 -92.42
CA SER A 41 42.67 84.40 -91.64
C SER A 41 42.96 84.40 -90.13
N ILE A 42 43.46 83.29 -89.57
CA ILE A 42 43.85 83.18 -88.16
C ILE A 42 45.01 84.14 -87.87
N ASN A 43 46.02 84.20 -88.73
CA ASN A 43 47.17 85.10 -88.53
C ASN A 43 46.76 86.57 -88.64
N LYS A 44 45.90 86.92 -89.60
CA LYS A 44 45.35 88.28 -89.74
C LYS A 44 44.50 88.67 -88.52
N THR A 45 43.67 87.76 -88.02
CA THR A 45 42.86 87.97 -86.82
C THR A 45 43.73 88.06 -85.56
N ARG A 46 44.79 87.25 -85.45
CA ARG A 46 45.74 87.30 -84.34
C ARG A 46 46.52 88.61 -84.32
N ALA A 47 46.96 89.09 -85.48
CA ALA A 47 47.62 90.40 -85.59
C ALA A 47 46.66 91.53 -85.20
N ARG A 48 45.43 91.51 -85.72
CA ARG A 48 44.38 92.48 -85.38
C ARG A 48 44.04 92.46 -83.90
N ASN A 49 43.90 91.29 -83.30
CA ASN A 49 43.62 91.12 -81.87
C ASN A 49 44.80 91.57 -81.00
N LYS A 50 46.05 91.30 -81.39
CA LYS A 50 47.23 91.86 -80.69
C LYS A 50 47.21 93.39 -80.73
N GLN A 51 46.82 93.98 -81.85
CA GLN A 51 46.74 95.43 -82.00
C GLN A 51 45.58 96.03 -81.19
N LEU A 52 44.40 95.39 -81.21
CA LEU A 52 43.23 95.75 -80.38
C LEU A 52 43.52 95.65 -78.88
N VAL A 53 44.16 94.56 -78.44
CA VAL A 53 44.58 94.39 -77.04
C VAL A 53 45.65 95.41 -76.65
N LYS A 54 46.56 95.77 -77.56
CA LYS A 54 47.56 96.83 -77.32
C LYS A 54 46.92 98.23 -77.24
N GLN A 55 45.91 98.51 -78.08
CA GLN A 55 45.19 99.79 -78.10
C GLN A 55 44.16 99.93 -76.96
N HIS A 56 43.64 98.82 -76.44
CA HIS A 56 42.60 98.81 -75.40
C HIS A 56 42.99 97.93 -74.19
N PHE A 57 44.28 97.90 -73.84
CA PHE A 57 44.82 97.01 -72.80
C PHE A 57 44.10 97.17 -71.45
N GLY A 58 43.75 98.41 -71.09
CA GLY A 58 42.98 98.67 -69.86
C GLY A 58 41.62 97.96 -69.83
N LYS A 59 40.86 97.96 -70.93
CA LYS A 59 39.57 97.25 -71.01
C LYS A 59 39.76 95.73 -71.02
N PHE A 60 40.84 95.24 -71.61
CA PHE A 60 41.17 93.81 -71.58
C PHE A 60 41.47 93.32 -70.16
N VAL A 61 42.28 94.06 -69.39
CA VAL A 61 42.54 93.74 -67.98
C VAL A 61 41.25 93.79 -67.17
N GLN A 62 40.38 94.77 -67.42
CA GLN A 62 39.10 94.89 -66.73
C GLN A 62 38.17 93.71 -67.00
N CYS A 63 38.02 93.28 -68.26
CA CYS A 63 37.23 92.10 -68.60
C CYS A 63 37.82 90.82 -67.98
N ARG A 64 39.15 90.69 -67.96
CA ARG A 64 39.82 89.55 -67.32
C ARG A 64 39.60 89.54 -65.81
N SER A 65 39.71 90.69 -65.15
CA SER A 65 39.45 90.84 -63.72
C SER A 65 38.02 90.46 -63.37
N VAL A 66 37.03 90.92 -64.16
CA VAL A 66 35.62 90.56 -63.94
C VAL A 66 35.40 89.07 -64.14
N LEU A 67 36.02 88.45 -65.15
CA LEU A 67 35.93 86.99 -65.35
C LEU A 67 36.60 86.21 -64.22
N GLU A 68 37.76 86.65 -63.72
CA GLU A 68 38.43 86.05 -62.57
C GLU A 68 37.61 86.25 -61.28
N ASP A 69 36.94 87.39 -61.09
CA ASP A 69 36.03 87.65 -59.96
C ASP A 69 34.77 86.80 -60.02
N VAL A 70 34.18 86.62 -61.21
CA VAL A 70 33.03 85.73 -61.42
C VAL A 70 33.46 84.27 -61.17
N TRP A 71 34.63 83.87 -61.66
CA TRP A 71 35.17 82.53 -61.41
C TRP A 71 35.45 82.29 -59.92
N THR A 72 35.99 83.29 -59.22
CA THR A 72 36.25 83.23 -57.78
C THR A 72 34.95 83.21 -56.99
N ASN A 73 33.94 84.00 -57.36
CA ASN A 73 32.61 83.95 -56.78
C ASN A 73 31.93 82.59 -56.99
N ILE A 74 32.07 81.97 -58.17
CA ILE A 74 31.54 80.61 -58.42
C ILE A 74 32.30 79.56 -57.61
N LYS A 75 33.61 79.74 -57.41
CA LYS A 75 34.45 78.84 -56.59
C LYS A 75 34.18 79.01 -55.08
N GLN A 76 33.83 80.22 -54.63
CA GLN A 76 33.42 80.52 -53.26
C GLN A 76 31.96 80.12 -52.98
N LYS A 77 31.04 80.25 -53.94
CA LYS A 77 29.65 79.75 -53.87
C LYS A 77 29.53 78.24 -54.12
N ARG A 78 30.53 77.45 -53.74
CA ARG A 78 30.40 75.99 -53.66
C ARG A 78 29.54 75.66 -52.45
N TYR A 79 28.28 75.27 -52.68
CA TYR A 79 27.42 74.49 -51.76
C TYR A 79 27.83 74.61 -50.29
N ASP A 80 27.42 75.72 -49.68
CA ASP A 80 27.87 76.12 -48.35
C ASP A 80 27.60 75.02 -47.32
N LYS A 81 28.63 74.73 -46.52
CA LYS A 81 28.53 73.93 -45.29
C LYS A 81 27.36 74.37 -44.42
N GLU A 82 26.93 75.62 -44.48
CA GLU A 82 25.77 76.12 -43.74
C GLU A 82 24.47 75.43 -44.15
N PHE A 83 24.23 75.19 -45.45
CA PHE A 83 22.99 74.53 -45.89
C PHE A 83 22.95 73.06 -45.47
N THR A 84 24.07 72.34 -45.55
CA THR A 84 24.17 70.95 -45.05
C THR A 84 24.10 70.88 -43.53
N THR A 85 24.72 71.82 -42.81
CA THR A 85 24.67 71.85 -41.34
C THR A 85 23.29 72.24 -40.83
N GLU A 86 22.60 73.16 -41.49
CA GLU A 86 21.23 73.56 -41.15
C GLU A 86 20.21 72.45 -41.47
N LEU A 87 20.39 71.74 -42.59
CA LEU A 87 19.58 70.56 -42.93
C LEU A 87 19.83 69.42 -41.94
N GLU A 88 21.09 69.13 -41.58
CA GLU A 88 21.43 68.15 -40.54
C GLU A 88 20.84 68.52 -39.19
N ASN A 89 20.93 69.79 -38.79
CA ASN A 89 20.33 70.28 -37.55
C ASN A 89 18.81 70.15 -37.56
N ASN A 90 18.15 70.50 -38.67
CA ASN A 90 16.70 70.36 -38.80
C ASN A 90 16.26 68.89 -38.79
N ILE A 91 16.98 67.99 -39.47
CA ILE A 91 16.75 66.54 -39.41
C ILE A 91 16.93 66.04 -37.96
N LYS A 92 17.95 66.53 -37.24
CA LYS A 92 18.21 66.15 -35.85
C LYS A 92 17.11 66.65 -34.90
N VAL A 93 16.60 67.87 -35.10
CA VAL A 93 15.48 68.44 -34.34
C VAL A 93 14.19 67.67 -34.62
N VAL A 94 13.89 67.35 -35.87
CA VAL A 94 12.72 66.54 -36.24
C VAL A 94 12.82 65.14 -35.65
N ARG A 95 13.99 64.50 -35.72
CA ARG A 95 14.24 63.19 -35.11
C ARG A 95 14.08 63.22 -33.60
N ASN A 96 14.59 64.26 -32.93
CA ASN A 96 14.42 64.42 -31.48
C ASN A 96 12.96 64.67 -31.09
N LYS A 97 12.22 65.50 -31.84
CA LYS A 97 10.78 65.70 -31.62
C LYS A 97 10.00 64.43 -31.87
N PHE A 98 10.30 63.69 -32.94
CA PHE A 98 9.68 62.40 -33.22
C PHE A 98 9.97 61.40 -32.11
N ASN A 99 11.21 61.30 -31.64
CA ASN A 99 11.60 60.44 -30.52
C ASN A 99 10.92 60.85 -29.21
N GLN A 100 10.76 62.15 -28.91
CA GLN A 100 10.03 62.62 -27.73
C GLN A 100 8.52 62.34 -27.80
N ILE A 101 7.92 62.47 -28.98
CA ILE A 101 6.51 62.15 -29.19
C ILE A 101 6.28 60.63 -29.11
N THR A 102 7.19 59.83 -29.69
CA THR A 102 7.06 58.37 -29.71
C THR A 102 7.54 57.70 -28.42
N SER A 103 8.44 58.28 -27.64
CA SER A 103 8.87 57.73 -26.34
C SER A 103 7.69 57.63 -25.38
N ASN A 104 6.88 58.68 -25.29
CA ASN A 104 5.72 58.72 -24.40
C ASN A 104 4.61 57.79 -24.89
N VAL A 105 4.36 57.73 -26.21
CA VAL A 105 3.35 56.83 -26.79
C VAL A 105 3.74 55.35 -26.67
N LEU A 106 5.02 55.00 -26.81
CA LEU A 106 5.50 53.62 -26.65
C LEU A 106 5.57 53.19 -25.19
N GLU A 107 5.88 54.10 -24.26
CA GLU A 107 5.87 53.81 -22.81
C GLU A 107 4.44 53.75 -22.26
N ASP A 108 3.55 54.65 -22.66
CA ASP A 108 2.14 54.65 -22.24
C ASP A 108 1.39 53.42 -22.79
N SER A 109 1.55 53.09 -24.08
CA SER A 109 0.89 51.90 -24.66
C SER A 109 1.44 50.58 -24.10
N LYS A 110 2.75 50.45 -23.88
CA LYS A 110 3.33 49.26 -23.24
C LYS A 110 2.95 49.16 -21.77
N SER A 111 2.94 50.28 -21.02
CA SER A 111 2.57 50.28 -19.61
C SER A 111 1.08 49.99 -19.42
N GLU A 112 0.21 50.50 -20.29
CA GLU A 112 -1.23 50.25 -20.26
C GLU A 112 -1.59 48.82 -20.69
N ILE A 113 -0.97 48.29 -21.76
CA ILE A 113 -1.13 46.88 -22.17
C ILE A 113 -0.59 45.95 -21.07
N ASN A 114 0.55 46.28 -20.45
CA ASN A 114 1.07 45.51 -19.32
C ASN A 114 0.17 45.60 -18.10
N ARG A 115 -0.47 46.75 -17.83
CA ARG A 115 -1.46 46.91 -16.76
C ARG A 115 -2.69 46.04 -17.00
N HIS A 116 -3.23 46.05 -18.21
CA HIS A 116 -4.40 45.22 -18.58
C HIS A 116 -4.07 43.73 -18.55
N ARG A 117 -2.87 43.32 -18.99
CA ARG A 117 -2.41 41.93 -18.86
C ARG A 117 -2.23 41.53 -17.40
N LYS A 118 -1.65 42.41 -16.58
CA LYS A 118 -1.50 42.19 -15.13
C LYS A 118 -2.86 42.07 -14.45
N GLU A 119 -3.81 42.95 -14.74
CA GLU A 119 -5.19 42.88 -14.25
C GLU A 119 -5.90 41.60 -14.72
N TYR A 120 -5.74 41.22 -15.99
CA TYR A 120 -6.28 39.96 -16.52
C TYR A 120 -5.75 38.75 -15.76
N TYR A 121 -4.44 38.64 -15.55
CA TYR A 121 -3.86 37.52 -14.81
C TYR A 121 -4.22 37.56 -13.32
N MET A 122 -4.24 38.75 -12.70
CA MET A 122 -4.67 38.95 -11.31
C MET A 122 -6.12 38.52 -11.09
N ASN A 123 -7.01 38.81 -12.04
CA ASN A 123 -8.42 38.39 -11.96
C ASN A 123 -8.58 36.89 -12.25
N LYS A 124 -7.92 36.40 -13.31
CA LYS A 124 -7.99 34.99 -13.73
C LYS A 124 -7.46 34.02 -12.67
N TYR A 125 -6.40 34.40 -11.95
CA TYR A 125 -5.79 33.58 -10.90
C TYR A 125 -5.94 34.25 -9.52
N SER A 126 -7.03 34.99 -9.32
CA SER A 126 -7.30 35.76 -8.10
C SER A 126 -7.24 34.91 -6.83
N ASP A 127 -7.66 33.65 -6.89
CA ASP A 127 -7.56 32.69 -5.78
C ASP A 127 -6.10 32.46 -5.36
N LEU A 128 -5.17 32.36 -6.31
CA LEU A 128 -3.74 32.19 -6.03
C LEU A 128 -3.10 33.51 -5.55
N PHE A 129 -3.49 34.65 -6.10
CA PHE A 129 -2.91 35.94 -5.70
C PHE A 129 -3.41 36.43 -4.33
N SER A 130 -4.63 36.05 -3.94
CA SER A 130 -5.22 36.39 -2.64
C SER A 130 -5.08 35.27 -1.60
N ILE A 131 -4.42 34.16 -1.95
CA ILE A 131 -4.38 32.92 -1.18
C ILE A 131 -3.97 33.15 0.29
N LYS A 132 -2.95 33.96 0.54
CA LYS A 132 -2.40 34.17 1.89
C LYS A 132 -3.46 34.74 2.82
N ALA A 133 -4.12 35.83 2.41
CA ALA A 133 -5.19 36.46 3.19
C ALA A 133 -6.40 35.53 3.35
N THR A 134 -6.73 34.75 2.32
CA THR A 134 -7.86 33.81 2.37
C THR A 134 -7.58 32.64 3.30
N LEU A 135 -6.37 32.08 3.31
CA LEU A 135 -5.96 31.03 4.24
C LEU A 135 -5.95 31.52 5.68
N GLN A 136 -5.40 32.70 5.96
CA GLN A 136 -5.42 33.32 7.29
C GLN A 136 -6.84 33.44 7.85
N LYS A 137 -7.80 33.91 7.04
CA LYS A 137 -9.21 34.02 7.45
C LYS A 137 -9.86 32.68 7.77
N ASN A 138 -9.37 31.59 7.19
CA ASN A 138 -9.94 30.25 7.32
C ASN A 138 -9.15 29.32 8.23
N LEU A 139 -8.13 29.79 8.98
CA LEU A 139 -7.34 28.96 9.90
C LEU A 139 -8.20 28.16 10.91
N ASN A 140 -9.35 28.71 11.31
CA ASN A 140 -10.27 28.07 12.25
C ASN A 140 -11.35 27.18 11.60
N ASN A 141 -11.48 27.21 10.26
CA ASN A 141 -12.42 26.42 9.47
C ASN A 141 -11.63 25.42 8.58
N PRO A 142 -11.34 24.20 9.09
CA PRO A 142 -10.42 23.30 8.43
C PRO A 142 -10.81 22.85 7.03
N GLU A 143 -12.10 22.62 6.81
CA GLU A 143 -12.66 22.20 5.53
C GLU A 143 -12.43 23.29 4.49
N ARG A 144 -12.79 24.52 4.84
CA ARG A 144 -12.63 25.66 3.93
C ARG A 144 -11.17 26.00 3.69
N PHE A 145 -10.32 25.87 4.70
CA PHE A 145 -8.88 26.03 4.54
C PHE A 145 -8.33 25.05 3.50
N VAL A 146 -8.70 23.77 3.62
CA VAL A 146 -8.23 22.72 2.73
C VAL A 146 -8.71 22.94 1.29
N ASP A 147 -9.98 23.28 1.10
CA ASP A 147 -10.53 23.53 -0.24
C ASP A 147 -9.84 24.71 -0.92
N VAL A 148 -9.61 25.82 -0.20
CA VAL A 148 -8.89 26.99 -0.72
C VAL A 148 -7.46 26.62 -1.10
N TYR A 149 -6.76 25.88 -0.24
CA TYR A 149 -5.38 25.47 -0.48
C TYR A 149 -5.27 24.55 -1.71
N GLU A 150 -6.13 23.53 -1.83
CA GLU A 150 -6.09 22.60 -2.96
C GLU A 150 -6.44 23.27 -4.29
N ASN A 151 -7.45 24.14 -4.30
CA ASN A 151 -7.81 24.90 -5.50
C ASN A 151 -6.63 25.77 -5.97
N ALA A 152 -6.01 26.51 -5.04
CA ALA A 152 -4.86 27.34 -5.37
C ALA A 152 -3.61 26.51 -5.73
N ARG A 153 -3.44 25.32 -5.13
CA ARG A 153 -2.38 24.36 -5.49
C ARG A 153 -2.53 23.90 -6.94
N GLY A 154 -3.75 23.60 -7.38
CA GLY A 154 -4.03 23.25 -8.78
C GLY A 154 -3.58 24.35 -9.74
N ILE A 155 -3.92 25.60 -9.44
CA ILE A 155 -3.49 26.77 -10.24
C ILE A 155 -1.96 26.93 -10.20
N TYR A 156 -1.34 26.78 -9.03
CA TYR A 156 0.11 26.86 -8.86
C TYR A 156 0.85 25.82 -9.70
N GLU A 157 0.43 24.55 -9.70
CA GLU A 157 1.09 23.50 -10.48
C GLU A 157 1.03 23.79 -11.99
N HIS A 158 -0.04 24.40 -12.50
CA HIS A 158 -0.12 24.84 -13.89
C HIS A 158 0.83 25.99 -14.24
N LEU A 159 1.27 26.78 -13.27
CA LEU A 159 2.07 27.99 -13.44
C LEU A 159 3.47 27.91 -12.80
N LYS A 160 3.87 26.71 -12.37
CA LYS A 160 5.07 26.46 -11.56
C LYS A 160 6.37 26.94 -12.20
N GLY A 161 6.42 27.10 -13.52
CA GLY A 161 7.58 27.66 -14.23
C GLY A 161 7.80 29.16 -14.01
N SER A 162 6.84 29.88 -13.41
CA SER A 162 6.97 31.31 -13.12
C SER A 162 7.61 31.55 -11.74
N GLU A 163 8.75 32.22 -11.70
CA GLU A 163 9.44 32.62 -10.47
C GLU A 163 8.54 33.47 -9.55
N TYR A 164 7.74 34.36 -10.13
CA TYR A 164 6.79 35.18 -9.37
C TYR A 164 5.72 34.36 -8.65
N VAL A 165 5.17 33.34 -9.32
CA VAL A 165 4.18 32.43 -8.73
C VAL A 165 4.83 31.56 -7.63
N GLN A 166 6.10 31.18 -7.80
CA GLN A 166 6.86 30.48 -6.75
C GLN A 166 7.05 31.34 -5.50
N ILE A 167 7.30 32.65 -5.65
CA ILE A 167 7.38 33.58 -4.50
C ILE A 167 6.05 33.65 -3.76
N ILE A 168 4.93 33.78 -4.49
CA ILE A 168 3.58 33.81 -3.89
C ILE A 168 3.28 32.50 -3.16
N TRP A 169 3.58 31.35 -3.78
CA TRP A 169 3.40 30.04 -3.17
C TRP A 169 4.35 29.78 -1.99
N GLY A 170 5.53 30.40 -1.99
CA GLY A 170 6.44 30.41 -0.84
C GLY A 170 5.88 31.23 0.32
N SER A 171 5.16 32.32 0.03
CA SER A 171 4.67 33.27 1.04
C SER A 171 3.59 32.74 1.98
N ILE A 172 2.95 31.61 1.63
CA ILE A 172 1.92 30.91 2.43
C ILE A 172 2.49 29.86 3.39
N HIS A 173 3.82 29.75 3.47
CA HIS A 173 4.46 28.72 4.26
C HIS A 173 4.01 28.76 5.73
N ASP A 174 3.92 29.96 6.29
CA ASP A 174 3.58 30.18 7.70
C ASP A 174 2.12 29.79 7.98
N GLU A 175 1.17 30.23 7.16
CA GLU A 175 -0.25 29.87 7.29
C GLU A 175 -0.47 28.36 7.23
N ARG A 176 0.26 27.71 6.33
CA ARG A 176 0.22 26.26 6.18
C ARG A 176 0.78 25.57 7.42
N CYS A 177 1.92 26.02 7.95
CA CYS A 177 2.50 25.46 9.16
C CYS A 177 1.58 25.67 10.37
N GLU A 178 1.01 26.87 10.52
CA GLU A 178 0.04 27.19 11.57
C GLU A 178 -1.21 26.31 11.49
N PHE A 179 -1.74 26.08 10.28
CA PHE A 179 -2.86 25.16 10.07
C PHE A 179 -2.52 23.72 10.52
N LEU A 180 -1.36 23.20 10.10
CA LEU A 180 -0.92 21.85 10.46
C LEU A 180 -0.73 21.71 11.98
N GLU A 181 -0.18 22.74 12.64
CA GLU A 181 -0.10 22.79 14.11
C GLU A 181 -1.47 22.85 14.78
N ASN A 182 -2.41 23.62 14.25
CA ASN A 182 -3.77 23.68 14.77
C ASN A 182 -4.47 22.32 14.69
N ILE A 183 -4.32 21.61 13.57
CA ILE A 183 -4.82 20.24 13.40
C ILE A 183 -4.16 19.30 14.40
N TYR A 184 -2.84 19.39 14.58
CA TYR A 184 -2.10 18.59 15.55
C TYR A 184 -2.62 18.79 16.98
N ARG A 185 -2.79 20.05 17.41
CA ARG A 185 -3.33 20.39 18.73
C ARG A 185 -4.77 19.89 18.92
N ARG A 186 -5.60 19.91 17.87
CA ARG A 186 -6.97 19.37 17.92
C ARG A 186 -6.99 17.86 18.14
N ILE A 187 -6.07 17.12 17.51
CA ILE A 187 -5.95 15.67 17.71
C ILE A 187 -5.45 15.33 19.11
N GLN A 188 -4.49 16.09 19.64
CA GLN A 188 -3.94 15.92 20.99
C GLN A 188 -4.87 16.39 22.12
N ARG A 189 -6.02 16.98 21.80
CA ARG A 189 -6.96 17.46 22.80
C ARG A 189 -7.43 16.29 23.68
N PRO A 190 -7.49 16.44 25.02
CA PRO A 190 -8.08 15.45 25.89
C PRO A 190 -9.52 15.09 25.45
N ARG A 191 -9.85 13.80 25.47
CA ARG A 191 -11.15 13.25 25.03
C ARG A 191 -11.46 13.38 23.53
N CYS A 192 -10.46 13.68 22.69
CA CYS A 192 -10.62 13.59 21.24
C CYS A 192 -10.88 12.12 20.85
N THR A 193 -12.07 11.86 20.29
CA THR A 193 -12.44 10.51 19.87
C THR A 193 -11.59 10.07 18.69
N PHE A 194 -11.41 8.76 18.52
CA PHE A 194 -10.65 8.25 17.38
C PHE A 194 -11.25 8.65 16.02
N GLN A 195 -12.58 8.81 15.95
CA GLN A 195 -13.27 9.24 14.73
C GLN A 195 -12.95 10.71 14.39
N GLU A 196 -12.93 11.60 15.39
CA GLU A 196 -12.51 12.99 15.23
C GLU A 196 -11.02 13.08 14.88
N ALA A 197 -10.16 12.33 15.57
CA ALA A 197 -8.73 12.29 15.25
C ALA A 197 -8.49 11.81 13.81
N SER A 198 -9.18 10.74 13.41
CA SER A 198 -9.19 10.21 12.03
C SER A 198 -9.67 11.23 11.00
N TYR A 199 -10.61 12.09 11.37
CA TYR A 199 -11.10 13.16 10.51
C TYR A 199 -10.03 14.23 10.29
N TYR A 200 -9.49 14.78 11.38
CA TYR A 200 -8.43 15.79 11.34
C TYR A 200 -7.16 15.30 10.67
N PHE A 201 -6.80 14.04 10.89
CA PHE A 201 -5.68 13.37 10.22
C PHE A 201 -5.81 13.40 8.68
N ARG A 202 -7.03 13.17 8.14
CA ARG A 202 -7.24 13.25 6.68
C ARG A 202 -7.03 14.66 6.15
N LEU A 203 -7.50 15.68 6.87
CA LEU A 203 -7.29 17.07 6.48
C LEU A 203 -5.81 17.46 6.54
N TYR A 204 -5.06 16.95 7.51
CA TYR A 204 -3.61 17.15 7.64
C TYR A 204 -2.87 16.72 6.36
N PHE A 205 -3.11 15.49 5.90
CA PHE A 205 -2.40 14.91 4.75
C PHE A 205 -2.78 15.52 3.41
N ARG A 206 -3.96 16.15 3.28
CA ARG A 206 -4.31 16.94 2.08
C ARG A 206 -3.41 18.18 1.91
N ILE A 207 -2.86 18.69 3.01
CA ILE A 207 -2.06 19.93 3.05
C ILE A 207 -0.57 19.68 3.19
N CYS A 208 -0.19 18.62 3.91
CA CYS A 208 1.22 18.30 4.12
C CYS A 208 1.93 18.01 2.78
N LYS A 209 3.18 18.45 2.66
CA LYS A 209 4.03 18.18 1.48
C LYS A 209 4.58 16.76 1.48
N ASN A 210 4.74 16.15 2.66
CA ASN A 210 5.28 14.81 2.83
C ASN A 210 4.16 13.87 3.28
N GLU A 211 3.77 12.95 2.40
CA GLU A 211 2.76 11.92 2.70
C GLU A 211 3.22 10.90 3.75
N THR A 212 4.47 11.00 4.21
CA THR A 212 5.12 10.09 5.17
C THR A 212 5.55 10.78 6.47
N GLU A 213 4.89 11.87 6.86
CA GLU A 213 5.24 12.56 8.10
C GLU A 213 4.91 11.69 9.34
N HIS A 214 5.90 10.93 9.82
CA HIS A 214 5.75 9.99 10.93
C HIS A 214 5.20 10.62 12.22
N LYS A 215 5.45 11.91 12.47
CA LYS A 215 5.00 12.59 13.71
C LYS A 215 3.47 12.57 13.84
N ILE A 216 2.74 12.87 12.77
CA ILE A 216 1.27 12.88 12.80
C ILE A 216 0.71 11.45 12.83
N MET A 217 1.37 10.49 12.16
CA MET A 217 1.00 9.06 12.21
C MET A 217 1.16 8.49 13.62
N ASN A 218 2.27 8.79 14.29
CA ASN A 218 2.49 8.46 15.70
C ASN A 218 1.41 9.06 16.60
N THR A 219 0.99 10.29 16.32
CA THR A 219 -0.05 10.96 17.12
C THR A 219 -1.41 10.28 16.94
N LEU A 220 -1.74 9.85 15.73
CA LEU A 220 -2.94 9.04 15.48
C LEU A 220 -2.86 7.67 16.16
N LEU A 221 -1.69 7.04 16.19
CA LEU A 221 -1.45 5.79 16.92
C LEU A 221 -1.64 5.98 18.44
N VAL A 222 -1.10 7.04 19.03
CA VAL A 222 -1.29 7.35 20.46
C VAL A 222 -2.77 7.55 20.76
N ASN A 223 -3.48 8.31 19.93
CA ASN A 223 -4.92 8.51 20.08
C ASN A 223 -5.71 7.20 19.96
N PHE A 224 -5.34 6.31 19.04
CA PHE A 224 -5.91 4.94 18.95
C PHE A 224 -5.69 4.16 20.25
N LYS A 225 -4.46 4.17 20.78
CA LYS A 225 -4.11 3.46 22.01
C LYS A 225 -4.95 3.96 23.18
N GLU A 226 -5.01 5.27 23.39
CA GLU A 226 -5.79 5.90 24.46
C GLU A 226 -7.29 5.60 24.33
N ASN A 227 -7.87 5.75 23.14
CA ASN A 227 -9.28 5.46 22.91
C ASN A 227 -9.61 3.98 23.09
N SER A 228 -8.70 3.07 22.73
CA SER A 228 -8.88 1.64 22.94
C SER A 228 -8.84 1.27 24.42
N ILE A 229 -7.93 1.86 25.20
CA ILE A 229 -7.90 1.65 26.66
C ILE A 229 -9.16 2.20 27.32
N ASN A 230 -9.59 3.41 26.95
CA ASN A 230 -10.84 3.98 27.45
C ASN A 230 -12.04 3.09 27.09
N ALA A 231 -12.06 2.49 25.90
CA ALA A 231 -13.11 1.54 25.52
C ALA A 231 -13.10 0.31 26.44
N LEU A 232 -11.93 -0.27 26.72
CA LEU A 232 -11.81 -1.39 27.67
C LEU A 232 -12.34 -1.03 29.07
N GLU A 233 -12.07 0.18 29.54
CA GLU A 233 -12.52 0.66 30.86
C GLU A 233 -14.03 0.96 30.91
N MET A 234 -14.58 1.59 29.86
CA MET A 234 -15.99 2.03 29.86
C MET A 234 -16.97 0.91 29.50
N PHE A 235 -16.58 -0.08 28.71
CA PHE A 235 -17.46 -1.15 28.24
C PHE A 235 -17.45 -2.40 29.12
N ALA A 236 -17.23 -2.25 30.44
CA ALA A 236 -17.24 -3.35 31.40
C ALA A 236 -18.53 -4.20 31.42
N LEU A 237 -19.61 -3.75 30.75
CA LEU A 237 -20.90 -4.43 30.66
C LEU A 237 -21.22 -5.01 29.26
N ASP A 238 -20.49 -4.63 28.20
CA ASP A 238 -20.73 -5.14 26.85
C ASP A 238 -19.42 -5.35 26.07
N ASP A 239 -18.87 -6.56 26.23
CA ASP A 239 -17.63 -6.96 25.57
C ASP A 239 -17.75 -6.98 24.03
N THR A 240 -18.96 -7.17 23.49
CA THR A 240 -19.19 -7.24 22.04
C THR A 240 -19.05 -5.86 21.42
N LEU A 241 -19.73 -4.86 22.02
CA LEU A 241 -19.60 -3.46 21.62
C LEU A 241 -18.16 -2.96 21.77
N CYS A 242 -17.47 -3.36 22.84
CA CYS A 242 -16.06 -3.03 23.03
C CYS A 242 -15.20 -3.57 21.89
N ALA A 243 -15.34 -4.86 21.56
CA ALA A 243 -14.60 -5.50 20.49
C ALA A 243 -14.91 -4.88 19.12
N ASP A 244 -16.17 -4.50 18.86
CA ASP A 244 -16.59 -3.82 17.63
C ASP A 244 -15.89 -2.47 17.47
N GLU A 245 -15.93 -1.64 18.50
CA GLU A 245 -15.37 -0.29 18.45
C GLU A 245 -13.85 -0.34 18.28
N ILE A 246 -13.14 -1.15 19.07
CA ILE A 246 -11.68 -1.29 18.94
C ILE A 246 -11.29 -1.83 17.56
N THR A 247 -12.03 -2.81 17.04
CA THR A 247 -11.84 -3.35 15.68
C THR A 247 -12.00 -2.26 14.61
N LYS A 248 -13.07 -1.48 14.69
CA LYS A 248 -13.36 -0.39 13.75
C LYS A 248 -12.27 0.67 13.76
N GLN A 249 -11.79 1.04 14.94
CA GLN A 249 -10.70 1.98 15.09
C GLN A 249 -9.40 1.43 14.48
N TYR A 250 -9.05 0.18 14.79
CA TYR A 250 -7.88 -0.50 14.23
C TYR A 250 -7.90 -0.53 12.69
N LEU A 251 -9.01 -0.98 12.08
CA LEU A 251 -9.13 -1.05 10.62
C LEU A 251 -9.00 0.34 9.95
N SER A 252 -9.55 1.38 10.59
CA SER A 252 -9.41 2.76 10.10
C SER A 252 -7.97 3.27 10.22
N LEU A 253 -7.23 2.89 11.27
CA LEU A 253 -5.81 3.22 11.44
C LEU A 253 -4.95 2.57 10.35
N MET A 254 -5.10 1.24 10.15
CA MET A 254 -4.24 0.48 9.23
C MET A 254 -4.27 1.03 7.81
N ASN A 255 -5.42 1.52 7.35
CA ASN A 255 -5.57 2.09 6.01
C ASN A 255 -4.87 3.45 5.79
N LYS A 256 -4.28 4.05 6.83
CA LYS A 256 -3.82 5.45 6.83
C LYS A 256 -2.35 5.65 7.19
N VAL A 257 -1.67 4.62 7.66
CA VAL A 257 -0.34 4.73 8.26
C VAL A 257 0.62 3.75 7.61
N ASP A 258 1.91 4.07 7.70
CA ASP A 258 3.01 3.24 7.20
C ASP A 258 3.15 1.91 7.97
N GLU A 259 4.05 1.06 7.47
CA GLU A 259 4.32 -0.26 8.02
C GLU A 259 4.79 -0.25 9.48
N GLU A 260 5.62 0.71 9.90
CA GLU A 260 6.13 0.74 11.27
C GLU A 260 5.00 1.02 12.27
N ILE A 261 4.15 1.99 11.95
CA ILE A 261 2.99 2.34 12.76
C ILE A 261 1.93 1.24 12.72
N GLN A 262 1.74 0.57 11.57
CA GLN A 262 0.86 -0.59 11.45
C GLN A 262 1.30 -1.73 12.37
N ILE A 263 2.60 -2.04 12.45
CA ILE A 263 3.14 -3.07 13.37
C ILE A 263 2.80 -2.71 14.82
N GLN A 264 3.06 -1.47 15.24
CA GLN A 264 2.78 -1.04 16.61
C GLN A 264 1.28 -1.04 16.92
N GLY A 265 0.45 -0.60 15.98
CA GLY A 265 -1.01 -0.65 16.09
C GLY A 265 -1.54 -2.07 16.19
N THR A 266 -0.96 -3.00 15.42
CA THR A 266 -1.28 -4.44 15.47
C THR A 266 -0.95 -5.03 16.83
N ASN A 267 0.22 -4.73 17.39
CA ASN A 267 0.61 -5.18 18.73
C ASN A 267 -0.41 -4.74 19.78
N HIS A 268 -0.80 -3.45 19.76
CA HIS A 268 -1.77 -2.90 20.71
C HIS A 268 -3.17 -3.48 20.53
N TYR A 269 -3.59 -3.67 19.28
CA TYR A 269 -4.88 -4.27 18.96
C TYR A 269 -5.00 -5.69 19.52
N PHE A 270 -3.99 -6.54 19.30
CA PHE A 270 -3.98 -7.89 19.86
C PHE A 270 -3.89 -7.92 21.38
N TYR A 271 -3.20 -6.95 22.00
CA TYR A 271 -3.23 -6.76 23.45
C TYR A 271 -4.65 -6.50 23.96
N CYS A 272 -5.36 -5.52 23.36
CA CYS A 272 -6.73 -5.17 23.76
C CYS A 272 -7.69 -6.35 23.56
N MET A 273 -7.60 -7.04 22.42
CA MET A 273 -8.41 -8.22 22.16
C MET A 273 -8.11 -9.34 23.14
N GLY A 274 -6.84 -9.54 23.52
CA GLY A 274 -6.44 -10.47 24.56
C GLY A 274 -7.10 -10.16 25.91
N CYS A 275 -7.15 -8.88 26.31
CA CYS A 275 -7.87 -8.44 27.50
C CYS A 275 -9.38 -8.72 27.40
N ILE A 276 -10.00 -8.45 26.25
CA ILE A 276 -11.44 -8.70 26.03
C ILE A 276 -11.77 -10.19 26.12
N MET A 277 -10.93 -11.05 25.58
CA MET A 277 -11.15 -12.51 25.55
C MET A 277 -10.79 -13.20 26.87
N HIS A 278 -10.08 -12.52 27.78
CA HIS A 278 -9.60 -13.12 29.02
C HIS A 278 -10.77 -13.54 29.93
N GLU A 279 -10.75 -14.80 30.39
CA GLU A 279 -11.77 -15.40 31.28
C GLU A 279 -13.22 -15.35 30.76
N LYS A 280 -13.42 -15.12 29.45
CA LYS A 280 -14.75 -15.13 28.84
C LYS A 280 -15.21 -16.52 28.42
N LEU A 281 -16.51 -16.61 28.15
CA LEU A 281 -17.16 -17.82 27.65
C LEU A 281 -16.57 -18.26 26.30
N LEU A 282 -16.46 -19.57 26.12
CA LEU A 282 -15.92 -20.24 24.94
C LEU A 282 -16.53 -19.72 23.62
N LEU A 283 -17.86 -19.55 23.58
CA LEU A 283 -18.58 -19.04 22.41
C LEU A 283 -18.22 -17.59 22.06
N PHE A 284 -18.01 -16.74 23.05
CA PHE A 284 -17.63 -15.36 22.81
C PHE A 284 -16.22 -15.27 22.22
N THR A 285 -15.26 -15.99 22.81
CA THR A 285 -13.88 -16.03 22.31
C THR A 285 -13.80 -16.61 20.89
N LYS A 286 -14.62 -17.62 20.57
CA LYS A 286 -14.80 -18.13 19.20
C LYS A 286 -15.20 -17.04 18.21
N ILE A 287 -16.19 -16.21 18.57
CA ILE A 287 -16.65 -15.10 17.73
C ILE A 287 -15.53 -14.08 17.52
N CYS A 288 -14.80 -13.72 18.58
CA CYS A 288 -13.66 -12.82 18.49
C CYS A 288 -12.57 -13.37 17.56
N ILE A 289 -12.21 -14.65 17.68
CA ILE A 289 -11.20 -15.27 16.80
C ILE A 289 -11.67 -15.30 15.35
N LYS A 290 -12.93 -15.64 15.06
CA LYS A 290 -13.48 -15.58 13.69
C LYS A 290 -13.37 -14.17 13.13
N ARG A 291 -13.68 -13.14 13.93
CA ARG A 291 -13.52 -11.75 13.53
C ARG A 291 -12.06 -11.38 13.25
N LEU A 292 -11.12 -11.83 14.09
CA LEU A 292 -9.69 -11.62 13.83
C LEU A 292 -9.24 -12.26 12.52
N ILE A 293 -9.78 -13.43 12.17
CA ILE A 293 -9.54 -14.09 10.89
C ILE A 293 -10.13 -13.27 9.74
N ASP A 294 -11.33 -12.70 9.88
CA ASP A 294 -11.98 -11.95 8.81
C ASP A 294 -11.39 -10.55 8.60
N ASN A 295 -10.92 -9.90 9.66
CA ASN A 295 -10.31 -8.57 9.61
C ASN A 295 -9.12 -8.48 8.64
N ILE A 296 -8.36 -9.57 8.45
CA ILE A 296 -7.24 -9.60 7.50
C ILE A 296 -7.69 -9.38 6.06
N LYS A 297 -8.94 -9.77 5.72
CA LYS A 297 -9.49 -9.61 4.37
C LYS A 297 -9.84 -8.15 4.07
N VAL A 298 -10.03 -7.34 5.11
CA VAL A 298 -10.47 -5.95 5.02
C VAL A 298 -9.31 -4.97 5.24
N ALA A 299 -8.37 -5.32 6.11
CA ALA A 299 -7.23 -4.47 6.45
C ALA A 299 -6.20 -4.39 5.30
N LYS A 300 -5.86 -3.19 4.85
CA LYS A 300 -4.75 -2.97 3.90
C LYS A 300 -3.41 -2.93 4.63
N LEU A 301 -2.89 -4.11 4.98
CA LEU A 301 -1.64 -4.25 5.71
C LEU A 301 -0.43 -4.36 4.77
N HIS A 302 0.68 -3.70 5.12
CA HIS A 302 1.98 -3.93 4.49
C HIS A 302 2.51 -5.34 4.78
N PRO A 303 3.40 -5.92 3.93
CA PRO A 303 3.83 -7.31 4.07
C PRO A 303 4.43 -7.69 5.44
N GLY A 304 5.28 -6.83 6.03
CA GLY A 304 5.82 -7.06 7.37
C GLY A 304 4.76 -6.95 8.46
N SER A 305 3.82 -6.01 8.32
CA SER A 305 2.65 -5.89 9.21
C SER A 305 1.73 -7.11 9.13
N GLN A 306 1.52 -7.67 7.94
CA GLN A 306 0.76 -8.92 7.75
C GLN A 306 1.42 -10.08 8.48
N SER A 307 2.74 -10.22 8.36
CA SER A 307 3.50 -11.26 9.07
C SER A 307 3.33 -11.16 10.59
N VAL A 308 3.43 -9.94 11.14
CA VAL A 308 3.20 -9.69 12.57
C VAL A 308 1.76 -10.03 12.98
N TYR A 309 0.77 -9.64 12.17
CA TYR A 309 -0.63 -9.97 12.40
C TYR A 309 -0.86 -11.49 12.47
N PHE A 310 -0.35 -12.24 11.49
CA PHE A 310 -0.50 -13.69 11.47
C PHE A 310 0.22 -14.37 12.65
N SER A 311 1.39 -13.84 13.04
CA SER A 311 2.13 -14.33 14.21
C SER A 311 1.30 -14.17 15.49
N HIS A 312 0.70 -13.00 15.72
CA HIS A 312 -0.16 -12.76 16.89
C HIS A 312 -1.46 -13.57 16.83
N LEU A 313 -2.10 -13.65 15.66
CA LEU A 313 -3.29 -14.47 15.46
C LEU A 313 -3.02 -15.92 15.82
N LYS A 314 -1.91 -16.49 15.31
CA LYS A 314 -1.49 -17.84 15.64
C LYS A 314 -1.26 -18.01 17.14
N ARG A 315 -0.55 -17.06 17.78
CA ARG A 315 -0.29 -17.12 19.23
C ARG A 315 -1.58 -17.11 20.04
N VAL A 316 -2.51 -16.21 19.74
CA VAL A 316 -3.81 -16.11 20.42
C VAL A 316 -4.62 -17.39 20.23
N LYS A 317 -4.69 -17.91 19.00
CA LYS A 317 -5.41 -19.16 18.70
C LYS A 317 -4.84 -20.34 19.46
N MET A 318 -3.52 -20.53 19.40
CA MET A 318 -2.85 -21.63 20.08
C MET A 318 -3.00 -21.52 21.60
N GLY A 319 -2.81 -20.32 22.17
CA GLY A 319 -3.02 -20.10 23.61
C GLY A 319 -4.46 -20.38 24.04
N PHE A 320 -5.45 -20.00 23.23
CA PHE A 320 -6.85 -20.34 23.49
C PHE A 320 -7.11 -21.84 23.39
N ILE A 321 -6.63 -22.51 22.34
CA ILE A 321 -6.74 -23.96 22.18
C ILE A 321 -6.14 -24.69 23.39
N ASP A 322 -4.92 -24.32 23.80
CA ASP A 322 -4.23 -24.96 24.92
C ASP A 322 -4.97 -24.74 26.24
N ASN A 323 -5.41 -23.51 26.52
CA ASN A 323 -6.14 -23.18 27.74
C ASN A 323 -7.48 -23.92 27.85
N GLU A 324 -8.27 -23.99 26.77
CA GLU A 324 -9.58 -24.67 26.81
C GLU A 324 -9.44 -26.19 26.89
N LEU A 325 -8.43 -26.77 26.22
CA LEU A 325 -8.12 -28.19 26.37
C LEU A 325 -7.57 -28.52 27.77
N GLU A 326 -6.83 -27.61 28.39
CA GLU A 326 -6.37 -27.76 29.78
C GLU A 326 -7.53 -27.66 30.77
N ARG A 327 -8.53 -26.80 30.54
CA ARG A 327 -9.75 -26.75 31.37
C ARG A 327 -10.54 -28.06 31.36
N CYS A 328 -10.43 -28.84 30.29
CA CYS A 328 -11.00 -30.17 30.21
C CYS A 328 -10.25 -31.20 31.09
N THR A 329 -9.10 -30.87 31.69
CA THR A 329 -8.40 -31.79 32.62
C THR A 329 -9.08 -31.87 33.99
N ILE A 330 -10.29 -32.42 34.01
CA ILE A 330 -11.07 -32.64 35.23
C ILE A 330 -10.49 -33.82 36.02
N SER A 331 -10.66 -33.80 37.34
CA SER A 331 -10.39 -34.95 38.21
C SER A 331 -11.46 -36.01 37.97
N ILE A 332 -11.11 -37.09 37.29
CA ILE A 332 -12.01 -38.21 37.02
C ILE A 332 -11.84 -39.24 38.14
N SER A 333 -12.92 -39.48 38.88
CA SER A 333 -12.97 -40.43 40.00
C SER A 333 -13.85 -41.65 39.71
N ASP A 334 -14.83 -41.51 38.82
CA ASP A 334 -15.83 -42.52 38.50
C ASP A 334 -16.36 -42.37 37.06
N LEU A 335 -17.20 -43.30 36.63
CA LEU A 335 -17.80 -43.31 35.28
C LEU A 335 -18.67 -42.09 34.98
N THR A 336 -19.40 -41.57 35.97
CA THR A 336 -20.28 -40.41 35.75
C THR A 336 -19.46 -39.15 35.47
N SER A 337 -18.37 -38.97 36.23
CA SER A 337 -17.40 -37.88 36.01
C SER A 337 -16.68 -37.99 34.65
N LEU A 338 -16.46 -39.21 34.14
CA LEU A 338 -15.92 -39.43 32.80
C LEU A 338 -16.91 -39.04 31.70
N GLU A 339 -18.18 -39.45 31.82
CA GLU A 339 -19.22 -39.08 30.85
C GLU A 339 -19.34 -37.56 30.71
N HIS A 340 -19.39 -36.85 31.85
CA HIS A 340 -19.42 -35.39 31.86
C HIS A 340 -18.16 -34.77 31.23
N ALA A 341 -16.97 -35.22 31.63
CA ALA A 341 -15.72 -34.71 31.08
C ALA A 341 -15.59 -34.93 29.56
N LEU A 342 -16.14 -36.04 29.05
CA LEU A 342 -16.12 -36.33 27.61
C LEU A 342 -17.11 -35.51 26.82
N GLU A 343 -18.29 -35.22 27.37
CA GLU A 343 -19.24 -34.34 26.70
C GLU A 343 -18.69 -32.90 26.65
N ASP A 344 -18.08 -32.41 27.73
CA ASP A 344 -17.39 -31.11 27.76
C ASP A 344 -16.23 -31.05 26.75
N LEU A 345 -15.41 -32.10 26.69
CA LEU A 345 -14.31 -32.22 25.73
C LEU A 345 -14.83 -32.25 24.29
N LYS A 346 -15.95 -32.91 24.04
CA LYS A 346 -16.60 -33.01 22.73
C LYS A 346 -17.15 -31.66 22.26
N GLU A 347 -17.85 -30.93 23.13
CA GLU A 347 -18.33 -29.58 22.83
C GLU A 347 -17.14 -28.64 22.54
N THR A 348 -16.12 -28.67 23.41
CA THR A 348 -14.90 -27.88 23.26
C THR A 348 -14.20 -28.20 21.94
N TYR A 349 -14.00 -29.48 21.63
CA TYR A 349 -13.37 -29.93 20.38
C TYR A 349 -14.09 -29.39 19.15
N MET A 350 -15.42 -29.50 19.10
CA MET A 350 -16.21 -29.00 17.98
C MET A 350 -16.03 -27.50 17.76
N ILE A 351 -15.98 -26.72 18.83
CA ILE A 351 -15.76 -25.27 18.76
C ILE A 351 -14.34 -24.94 18.28
N LEU A 352 -13.32 -25.65 18.79
CA LEU A 352 -11.93 -25.40 18.42
C LEU A 352 -11.65 -25.73 16.94
N ILE A 353 -12.20 -26.83 16.43
CA ILE A 353 -12.02 -27.24 15.03
C ILE A 353 -12.58 -26.20 14.04
N GLU A 354 -13.68 -25.53 14.39
CA GLU A 354 -14.29 -24.50 13.53
C GLU A 354 -13.40 -23.26 13.32
N ILE A 355 -12.52 -22.95 14.27
CA ILE A 355 -11.63 -21.78 14.21
C ILE A 355 -10.20 -22.16 13.78
N ALA A 356 -9.87 -23.44 13.75
CA ALA A 356 -8.54 -23.97 13.48
C ALA A 356 -8.24 -24.11 11.98
N SER A 357 -6.98 -23.88 11.58
CA SER A 357 -6.44 -24.26 10.28
C SER A 357 -6.25 -25.78 10.19
N LYS A 358 -5.97 -26.32 9.00
CA LYS A 358 -5.74 -27.77 8.83
C LYS A 358 -4.58 -28.30 9.68
N GLU A 359 -3.53 -27.50 9.83
CA GLU A 359 -2.37 -27.83 10.67
C GLU A 359 -2.76 -27.84 12.15
N GLU A 360 -3.48 -26.80 12.60
CA GLU A 360 -3.95 -26.67 13.98
C GLU A 360 -4.99 -27.76 14.35
N GLN A 361 -5.85 -28.17 13.42
CA GLN A 361 -6.78 -29.29 13.61
C GLN A 361 -6.05 -30.61 13.89
N SER A 362 -4.86 -30.79 13.31
CA SER A 362 -4.03 -31.98 13.58
C SER A 362 -3.44 -31.93 14.98
N TYR A 363 -3.02 -30.74 15.43
CA TYR A 363 -2.56 -30.52 16.79
C TYR A 363 -3.68 -30.75 17.83
N ILE A 364 -4.88 -30.19 17.60
CA ILE A 364 -6.05 -30.38 18.48
C ILE A 364 -6.37 -31.87 18.62
N ARG A 365 -6.36 -32.63 17.51
CA ARG A 365 -6.59 -34.08 17.53
C ARG A 365 -5.55 -34.83 18.38
N GLU A 366 -4.28 -34.54 18.19
CA GLU A 366 -3.20 -35.15 18.98
C GLU A 366 -3.36 -34.85 20.47
N ARG A 367 -3.69 -33.60 20.82
CA ARG A 367 -3.87 -33.19 22.21
C ARG A 367 -5.11 -33.81 22.85
N THR A 368 -6.20 -33.90 22.10
CA THR A 368 -7.45 -34.59 22.51
C THR A 368 -7.17 -36.07 22.79
N LEU A 369 -6.44 -36.76 21.92
CA LEU A 369 -6.04 -38.16 22.15
C LEU A 369 -5.20 -38.33 23.43
N LYS A 370 -4.28 -37.41 23.70
CA LYS A 370 -3.50 -37.41 24.95
C LYS A 370 -4.39 -37.21 26.18
N LEU A 371 -5.38 -36.31 26.11
CA LEU A 371 -6.35 -36.09 27.18
C LEU A 371 -7.16 -37.35 27.45
N LEU A 372 -7.68 -38.01 26.41
CA LEU A 372 -8.40 -39.26 26.53
C LEU A 372 -7.58 -40.36 27.20
N GLY A 373 -6.28 -40.47 26.86
CA GLY A 373 -5.36 -41.39 27.54
C GLY A 373 -5.21 -41.05 29.03
N SER A 374 -5.07 -39.76 29.35
CA SER A 374 -4.95 -39.30 30.75
C SER A 374 -6.21 -39.53 31.59
N TYR A 375 -7.40 -39.48 30.95
CA TYR A 375 -8.66 -39.76 31.63
C TYR A 375 -8.73 -41.20 32.10
N TYR A 376 -8.33 -42.13 31.24
CA TYR A 376 -8.24 -43.54 31.59
C TYR A 376 -7.22 -43.82 32.69
N GLU A 377 -6.01 -43.27 32.59
CA GLU A 377 -4.95 -43.50 33.59
C GLU A 377 -5.36 -43.08 35.00
N LYS A 378 -6.24 -42.08 35.10
CA LYS A 378 -6.75 -41.57 36.39
C LYS A 378 -7.90 -42.39 36.94
N MET A 379 -8.61 -43.16 36.10
CA MET A 379 -9.71 -44.00 36.56
C MET A 379 -9.21 -45.24 37.29
N LYS A 380 -9.78 -45.46 38.47
CA LYS A 380 -9.69 -46.76 39.15
C LYS A 380 -10.89 -47.59 38.72
N LEU A 381 -10.71 -48.35 37.64
CA LEU A 381 -11.70 -49.33 37.18
C LEU A 381 -11.44 -50.63 37.95
N GLU A 382 -12.20 -50.83 39.03
CA GLU A 382 -12.08 -52.03 39.87
C GLU A 382 -12.91 -53.19 39.31
N ASP A 383 -14.08 -52.89 38.74
CA ASP A 383 -14.99 -53.85 38.14
C ASP A 383 -14.92 -53.85 36.61
N PHE A 384 -15.18 -55.01 36.01
CA PHE A 384 -15.06 -55.22 34.57
C PHE A 384 -16.21 -54.63 33.75
N SER A 385 -17.42 -54.57 34.33
CA SER A 385 -18.56 -53.84 33.75
C SER A 385 -18.22 -52.36 33.56
N ASP A 386 -17.45 -51.79 34.48
CA ASP A 386 -17.02 -50.39 34.41
C ASP A 386 -16.01 -50.15 33.29
N ILE A 387 -15.14 -51.14 33.02
CA ILE A 387 -14.20 -51.09 31.91
C ILE A 387 -14.94 -51.08 30.58
N GLU A 388 -15.92 -51.96 30.39
CA GLU A 388 -16.69 -51.99 29.15
C GLU A 388 -17.49 -50.70 28.94
N HIS A 389 -18.08 -50.16 30.01
CA HIS A 389 -18.78 -48.88 29.95
C HIS A 389 -17.84 -47.74 29.59
N ALA A 390 -16.67 -47.63 30.24
CA ALA A 390 -15.65 -46.63 29.92
C ALA A 390 -15.17 -46.71 28.46
N ILE A 391 -14.96 -47.93 27.93
CA ILE A 391 -14.60 -48.16 26.53
C ILE A 391 -15.67 -47.63 25.58
N LYS A 392 -16.96 -47.93 25.84
CA LYS A 392 -18.07 -47.43 25.02
C LYS A 392 -18.12 -45.91 25.02
N ILE A 393 -17.99 -45.28 26.19
CA ILE A 393 -18.06 -43.82 26.31
C ILE A 393 -16.90 -43.18 25.54
N ILE A 394 -15.66 -43.65 25.67
CA ILE A 394 -14.53 -43.04 24.95
C ILE A 394 -14.56 -43.35 23.45
N HIS A 395 -15.03 -44.54 23.06
CA HIS A 395 -15.22 -44.85 21.64
C HIS A 395 -16.27 -43.94 20.98
N SER A 396 -17.16 -43.29 21.74
CA SER A 396 -18.07 -42.26 21.22
C SER A 396 -17.33 -41.05 20.61
N MET A 397 -16.07 -40.81 20.98
CA MET A 397 -15.22 -39.75 20.41
C MET A 397 -14.62 -40.11 19.05
N ALA A 398 -14.65 -41.38 18.64
CA ALA A 398 -14.04 -41.87 17.40
C ALA A 398 -14.48 -41.07 16.15
N PRO A 399 -15.78 -40.76 15.94
CA PRO A 399 -16.23 -39.99 14.78
C PRO A 399 -15.63 -38.58 14.68
N LEU A 400 -15.26 -37.99 15.83
CA LEU A 400 -14.71 -36.64 15.92
C LEU A 400 -13.20 -36.62 15.65
N ILE A 401 -12.51 -37.65 16.10
CA ILE A 401 -11.05 -37.79 16.00
C ILE A 401 -10.63 -38.14 14.57
N GLY A 402 -11.38 -38.99 13.87
CA GLY A 402 -11.04 -39.31 12.49
C GLY A 402 -11.96 -40.31 11.82
N LYS A 403 -11.73 -40.47 10.50
CA LYS A 403 -12.45 -41.46 9.70
C LYS A 403 -12.02 -42.89 10.09
N PRO A 404 -12.91 -43.90 9.94
CA PRO A 404 -12.56 -45.29 10.16
C PRO A 404 -11.26 -45.68 9.42
N GLY A 405 -10.34 -46.33 10.14
CA GLY A 405 -9.04 -46.75 9.61
C GLY A 405 -7.95 -45.67 9.54
N SER A 406 -8.23 -44.43 9.96
CA SER A 406 -7.20 -43.37 10.05
C SER A 406 -6.13 -43.71 11.09
N LYS A 407 -4.97 -43.04 11.00
CA LYS A 407 -3.90 -43.15 12.01
C LYS A 407 -4.42 -42.78 13.40
N ASP A 408 -5.24 -41.74 13.50
CA ASP A 408 -5.79 -41.26 14.77
C ASP A 408 -6.74 -42.29 15.41
N ILE A 409 -7.59 -42.94 14.60
CA ILE A 409 -8.46 -44.03 15.07
C ILE A 409 -7.65 -45.27 15.45
N LYS A 410 -6.59 -45.59 14.69
CA LYS A 410 -5.66 -46.67 15.06
C LYS A 410 -4.99 -46.40 16.40
N ASN A 411 -4.60 -45.14 16.66
CA ASN A 411 -4.02 -44.75 17.94
C ASN A 411 -5.04 -44.86 19.07
N LEU A 412 -6.28 -44.42 18.87
CA LEU A 412 -7.38 -44.59 19.83
C LEU A 412 -7.62 -46.08 20.15
N ASN A 413 -7.69 -46.92 19.12
CA ASN A 413 -7.90 -48.35 19.28
C ASN A 413 -6.70 -49.06 19.93
N ALA A 414 -5.47 -48.63 19.62
CA ALA A 414 -4.27 -49.14 20.26
C ALA A 414 -4.23 -48.77 21.76
N MET A 415 -4.66 -47.55 22.09
CA MET A 415 -4.81 -47.07 23.46
C MET A 415 -5.84 -47.94 24.22
N ILE A 416 -7.05 -48.10 23.67
CA ILE A 416 -8.09 -49.00 24.23
C ILE A 416 -7.56 -50.44 24.37
N GLY A 417 -6.90 -50.96 23.34
CA GLY A 417 -6.35 -52.32 23.32
C GLY A 417 -5.24 -52.56 24.34
N GLY A 418 -4.42 -51.55 24.63
CA GLY A 418 -3.43 -51.57 25.71
C GLY A 418 -4.09 -51.74 27.08
N TYR A 419 -5.17 -50.99 27.33
CA TYR A 419 -5.91 -51.08 28.60
C TYR A 419 -6.62 -52.42 28.79
N ILE A 420 -7.23 -52.96 27.73
CA ILE A 420 -7.78 -54.32 27.77
C ILE A 420 -6.67 -55.30 28.14
N ASN A 421 -5.49 -55.22 27.52
CA ASN A 421 -4.38 -56.13 27.80
C ASN A 421 -3.86 -56.04 29.25
N ASP A 422 -3.76 -54.83 29.83
CA ASP A 422 -3.35 -54.66 31.22
C ASP A 422 -4.35 -55.32 32.19
N HIS A 423 -5.64 -55.21 31.90
CA HIS A 423 -6.69 -55.86 32.70
C HIS A 423 -6.74 -57.37 32.47
N SER A 424 -6.63 -57.83 31.22
CA SER A 424 -6.47 -59.26 30.88
C SER A 424 -5.31 -59.88 31.63
N SER A 425 -4.19 -59.17 31.75
CA SER A 425 -3.01 -59.65 32.47
C SER A 425 -3.27 -59.83 33.97
N LYS A 426 -4.12 -58.99 34.59
CA LYS A 426 -4.55 -59.17 35.99
C LYS A 426 -5.41 -60.43 36.16
N VAL A 427 -6.30 -60.70 35.20
CA VAL A 427 -7.16 -61.91 35.19
C VAL A 427 -6.30 -63.16 35.06
N VAL A 428 -5.40 -63.15 34.09
CA VAL A 428 -4.47 -64.26 33.81
C VAL A 428 -3.64 -64.56 35.05
N LYS A 429 -3.07 -63.55 35.71
CA LYS A 429 -2.32 -63.71 36.97
C LYS A 429 -3.17 -64.27 38.11
N ARG A 430 -4.45 -63.88 38.20
CA ARG A 430 -5.36 -64.41 39.22
C ARG A 430 -5.62 -65.90 39.00
N ILE A 431 -5.92 -66.30 37.77
CA ILE A 431 -6.14 -67.71 37.39
C ILE A 431 -4.84 -68.51 37.56
N GLU A 432 -3.69 -67.96 37.15
CA GLU A 432 -2.37 -68.56 37.39
C GLU A 432 -2.11 -68.81 38.89
N ALA A 433 -2.47 -67.85 39.75
CA ALA A 433 -2.36 -68.00 41.20
C ALA A 433 -3.32 -69.06 41.77
N MET A 434 -4.53 -69.20 41.21
CA MET A 434 -5.48 -70.27 41.60
C MET A 434 -4.94 -71.65 41.22
N ILE A 435 -4.38 -71.78 40.02
CA ILE A 435 -3.75 -73.02 39.55
C ILE A 435 -2.53 -73.37 40.41
N ALA A 436 -1.67 -72.39 40.72
CA ALA A 436 -0.50 -72.60 41.58
C ALA A 436 -0.86 -73.06 43.01
N LYS A 437 -2.03 -72.65 43.52
CA LYS A 437 -2.57 -73.09 44.82
C LYS A 437 -3.28 -74.44 44.77
N GLN A 438 -3.40 -75.06 43.60
CA GLN A 438 -4.20 -76.27 43.37
C GLN A 438 -5.68 -76.07 43.76
N ASP A 439 -6.23 -74.89 43.46
CA ASP A 439 -7.65 -74.63 43.65
C ASP A 439 -8.50 -75.60 42.79
N ASN A 440 -9.71 -75.91 43.27
CA ASN A 440 -10.62 -76.87 42.61
C ASN A 440 -11.04 -76.38 41.21
N ASP A 441 -11.22 -77.32 40.26
CA ASP A 441 -11.73 -77.08 38.90
C ASP A 441 -12.96 -76.17 38.87
N ILE A 442 -13.88 -76.36 39.83
CA ILE A 442 -15.09 -75.54 39.99
C ILE A 442 -14.74 -74.07 40.21
N LEU A 443 -13.77 -73.76 41.07
CA LEU A 443 -13.38 -72.38 41.36
C LEU A 443 -12.77 -71.71 40.13
N ILE A 444 -11.96 -72.45 39.36
CA ILE A 444 -11.37 -71.96 38.12
C ILE A 444 -12.48 -71.69 37.08
N LEU A 445 -13.44 -72.60 36.92
CA LEU A 445 -14.58 -72.42 36.00
C LEU A 445 -15.53 -71.31 36.43
N MET A 446 -15.72 -71.10 37.74
CA MET A 446 -16.46 -69.94 38.26
C MET A 446 -15.77 -68.62 37.91
N GLU A 447 -14.44 -68.54 38.07
CA GLU A 447 -13.70 -67.34 37.71
C GLU A 447 -13.74 -67.08 36.20
N VAL A 448 -13.70 -68.13 35.38
CA VAL A 448 -13.86 -67.99 33.92
C VAL A 448 -15.28 -67.54 33.56
N THR A 449 -16.30 -68.09 34.21
CA THR A 449 -17.70 -67.65 34.04
C THR A 449 -17.85 -66.18 34.39
N ARG A 450 -17.24 -65.75 35.49
CA ARG A 450 -17.21 -64.35 35.94
C ARG A 450 -16.60 -63.44 34.87
N VAL A 451 -15.50 -63.84 34.23
CA VAL A 451 -14.90 -63.08 33.12
C VAL A 451 -15.82 -62.98 31.90
N ILE A 452 -16.56 -64.04 31.58
CA ILE A 452 -17.53 -64.06 30.47
C ILE A 452 -18.70 -63.12 30.75
N GLU A 453 -19.24 -63.16 31.97
CA GLU A 453 -20.35 -62.32 32.40
C GLU A 453 -19.95 -60.85 32.49
N GLU A 454 -18.76 -60.55 33.01
CA GLU A 454 -18.34 -59.17 33.27
C GLU A 454 -17.67 -58.48 32.05
N ILE A 455 -17.16 -59.21 31.04
CA ILE A 455 -16.67 -58.62 29.77
C ILE A 455 -17.13 -59.41 28.52
N PRO A 456 -18.44 -59.39 28.20
CA PRO A 456 -19.00 -60.14 27.08
C PRO A 456 -18.41 -59.77 25.70
N LEU A 457 -17.81 -58.59 25.54
CA LEU A 457 -17.23 -58.17 24.25
C LEU A 457 -15.79 -58.66 24.02
N GLU A 458 -15.03 -58.99 25.07
CA GLU A 458 -13.60 -59.34 24.95
C GLU A 458 -13.23 -60.67 25.64
N TYR A 459 -14.17 -61.36 26.29
CA TYR A 459 -13.90 -62.60 27.04
C TYR A 459 -13.11 -63.63 26.24
N GLU A 460 -13.43 -63.83 24.95
CA GLU A 460 -12.73 -64.79 24.10
C GLU A 460 -11.22 -64.51 24.03
N ARG A 461 -10.86 -63.24 23.92
CA ARG A 461 -9.47 -62.81 23.82
C ARG A 461 -8.73 -63.04 25.14
N ILE A 462 -9.40 -62.80 26.27
CA ILE A 462 -8.83 -63.00 27.62
C ILE A 462 -8.67 -64.50 27.90
N ILE A 463 -9.72 -65.28 27.67
CA ILE A 463 -9.72 -66.72 27.94
C ILE A 463 -8.67 -67.41 27.05
N LYS A 464 -8.51 -67.03 25.79
CA LYS A 464 -7.45 -67.59 24.94
C LYS A 464 -6.03 -67.36 25.49
N GLN A 465 -5.79 -66.33 26.31
CA GLN A 465 -4.49 -66.12 26.95
C GLN A 465 -4.21 -67.10 28.09
N ILE A 466 -5.25 -67.62 28.76
CA ILE A 466 -5.08 -68.62 29.83
C ILE A 466 -4.98 -70.05 29.30
N LYS A 467 -5.21 -70.28 28.00
CA LYS A 467 -5.14 -71.61 27.37
C LYS A 467 -3.90 -72.43 27.79
N PRO A 468 -2.66 -71.89 27.73
CA PRO A 468 -1.47 -72.66 28.11
C PRO A 468 -1.45 -73.05 29.60
N LEU A 469 -2.13 -72.28 30.46
CA LEU A 469 -2.19 -72.52 31.90
C LEU A 469 -3.16 -73.65 32.25
N VAL A 470 -4.28 -73.75 31.52
CA VAL A 470 -5.36 -74.71 31.80
C VAL A 470 -5.30 -75.98 30.96
N GLU A 471 -4.43 -76.05 29.94
CA GLU A 471 -4.22 -77.26 29.13
C GLU A 471 -3.79 -78.48 29.96
N SER A 472 -3.15 -78.27 31.11
CA SER A 472 -2.76 -79.32 32.06
C SER A 472 -3.88 -79.73 33.02
N ILE A 473 -5.05 -79.10 32.95
CA ILE A 473 -6.22 -79.34 33.82
C ILE A 473 -7.37 -79.90 32.95
N PRO A 474 -7.53 -81.23 32.84
CA PRO A 474 -8.39 -81.86 31.83
C PRO A 474 -9.86 -81.44 31.91
N VAL A 475 -10.40 -81.25 33.12
CA VAL A 475 -11.80 -80.85 33.34
C VAL A 475 -12.04 -79.42 32.85
N VAL A 476 -11.14 -78.48 33.19
CA VAL A 476 -11.26 -77.07 32.78
C VAL A 476 -11.04 -76.92 31.26
N ALA A 477 -10.02 -77.61 30.71
CA ALA A 477 -9.76 -77.62 29.28
C ALA A 477 -10.94 -78.18 28.46
N TYR A 478 -11.68 -79.15 29.01
CA TYR A 478 -12.88 -79.69 28.39
C TYR A 478 -13.98 -78.63 28.24
N TYR A 479 -14.33 -77.91 29.32
CA TYR A 479 -15.39 -76.90 29.27
C TYR A 479 -15.02 -75.68 28.40
N LEU A 480 -13.74 -75.33 28.27
CA LEU A 480 -13.28 -74.19 27.47
C LEU A 480 -12.88 -74.54 26.04
N SER A 481 -13.00 -75.80 25.66
CA SER A 481 -12.57 -76.35 24.37
C SER A 481 -13.15 -75.61 23.16
N LYS A 482 -14.42 -75.20 23.21
CA LYS A 482 -15.09 -74.46 22.13
C LYS A 482 -14.53 -73.04 21.98
N ILE A 483 -14.34 -72.33 23.10
CA ILE A 483 -13.70 -71.01 23.13
C ILE A 483 -12.25 -71.08 22.61
N PHE A 484 -11.53 -72.16 22.92
CA PHE A 484 -10.18 -72.43 22.42
C PHE A 484 -10.10 -72.92 20.97
N LYS A 485 -11.26 -73.20 20.35
CA LYS A 485 -11.36 -73.85 19.04
C LYS A 485 -10.52 -75.13 18.97
N ALA A 486 -10.49 -75.89 20.06
CA ALA A 486 -9.79 -77.16 20.15
C ALA A 486 -10.74 -78.30 19.75
N GLU A 487 -10.39 -79.08 18.73
CA GLU A 487 -11.09 -80.32 18.42
C GLU A 487 -10.94 -81.29 19.60
N HIS A 488 -12.06 -81.81 20.10
CA HIS A 488 -12.09 -82.72 21.25
C HIS A 488 -11.39 -84.03 20.90
N GLN A 489 -10.08 -84.13 21.13
CA GLN A 489 -9.31 -85.35 20.90
C GLN A 489 -8.26 -85.60 21.97
N GLN A 490 -8.67 -85.52 23.24
CA GLN A 490 -7.98 -86.24 24.30
C GLN A 490 -8.89 -87.34 24.82
N MET A 491 -8.40 -88.58 24.84
CA MET A 491 -9.06 -89.67 25.55
C MET A 491 -9.09 -89.31 27.04
N LEU A 492 -10.21 -88.74 27.49
CA LEU A 492 -10.45 -88.44 28.91
C LEU A 492 -10.47 -89.76 29.68
N SER A 493 -9.76 -89.82 30.81
CA SER A 493 -9.85 -90.97 31.73
C SER A 493 -11.25 -91.07 32.33
N ASN A 494 -11.60 -92.25 32.86
CA ASN A 494 -12.91 -92.46 33.50
C ASN A 494 -13.14 -91.49 34.67
N ASP A 495 -12.12 -91.25 35.50
CA ASP A 495 -12.18 -90.32 36.63
C ASP A 495 -12.47 -88.87 36.20
N VAL A 496 -11.92 -88.45 35.05
CA VAL A 496 -12.17 -87.11 34.49
C VAL A 496 -13.58 -87.01 33.91
N ARG A 497 -14.10 -88.09 33.32
CA ARG A 497 -15.49 -88.12 32.80
C ARG A 497 -16.52 -88.05 33.92
N GLU A 498 -16.33 -88.80 35.00
CA GLU A 498 -17.23 -88.74 36.17
C GLU A 498 -17.29 -87.32 36.72
N ARG A 499 -16.14 -86.66 36.86
CA ARG A 499 -16.05 -85.28 37.36
C ARG A 499 -16.66 -84.24 36.43
N ILE A 500 -16.54 -84.43 35.10
CA ILE A 500 -17.24 -83.62 34.11
C ILE A 500 -18.75 -83.81 34.26
N ASP A 501 -19.24 -85.06 34.32
CA ASP A 501 -20.68 -85.32 34.44
C ASP A 501 -21.26 -84.76 35.76
N GLU A 502 -20.50 -84.80 36.86
CA GLU A 502 -20.86 -84.21 38.15
C GLU A 502 -21.11 -82.70 38.09
N ILE A 503 -20.28 -81.95 37.36
CA ILE A 503 -20.37 -80.47 37.32
C ILE A 503 -21.01 -79.93 36.03
N ARG A 504 -21.46 -80.83 35.13
CA ARG A 504 -22.06 -80.49 33.84
C ARG A 504 -23.30 -79.61 33.94
N TYR A 505 -24.12 -79.79 34.97
CA TYR A 505 -25.30 -78.96 35.16
C TYR A 505 -24.94 -77.50 35.52
N GLN A 506 -23.75 -77.25 36.07
CA GLN A 506 -23.28 -75.91 36.45
C GLN A 506 -22.60 -75.20 35.28
N PHE A 507 -21.72 -75.91 34.54
CA PHE A 507 -20.83 -75.29 33.55
C PHE A 507 -21.07 -75.74 32.11
N GLY A 508 -22.09 -76.57 31.86
CA GLY A 508 -22.40 -77.10 30.54
C GLY A 508 -22.61 -76.02 29.48
N PHE A 509 -23.09 -74.84 29.86
CA PHE A 509 -23.29 -73.70 28.95
C PHE A 509 -21.97 -73.20 28.32
N LEU A 510 -20.81 -73.41 28.97
CA LEU A 510 -19.50 -73.04 28.41
C LEU A 510 -19.14 -73.84 27.15
N LEU A 511 -19.76 -75.02 26.96
CA LEU A 511 -19.63 -75.82 25.75
C LEU A 511 -20.47 -75.27 24.59
N ASP A 512 -21.39 -74.34 24.87
CA ASP A 512 -22.30 -73.74 23.90
C ASP A 512 -21.91 -72.30 23.52
N ILE A 513 -21.04 -71.66 24.32
CA ILE A 513 -20.37 -70.38 24.03
C ILE A 513 -19.19 -70.62 23.08
#